data_AF-A0A7C1PD70-F1
#
_entry.id   AF-A0A7C1PD70-F1
#
_cell.length_a   1.000
_cell.length_b   1.000
_cell.length_c   1.000
_cell.angle_alpha   90.00
_cell.angle_beta   90.00
_cell.angle_gamma   90.00
#
_symmetry.space_group_name_H-M   'P 1'
#
loop_
_entity.id
_entity.type
_entity.pdbx_description
1 polymer ?
#
loop_
_entity_poly.entity_id
_entity_poly.type
_entity_poly.pdbx_seq_one_letter_code
_entity_poly.pdbx_strand_id
1 'polypeptide(L)'
;MDSPTPPTTLTTPTPSLPATTDTSDYVPVSWMAVAAALVAAAFVFTLLFAAYTAFTTRRPLVLPELLVLPAIAIVLSFAARRLIQNSEGTRTGLLYGVDLVNASWWVAVVGGLVYAAYLFAIDYSIRRDGEAEIQRWLGQLTSAEGDAEVSLNRAFIRTLEPGRRSGLRPENTQQLRSEFRDPYTQFRQSDLVRVCNRNRGQCQVTVTSVRNWSSRPWGVECEFGATLTCPEGVFPLSIPVKGIEPTTAAEAAAGRQWAVVIPANGFIIRDKVQYTRYGAMLAALEASGGQFGRQFITASSQGPHVQHYLYQRTIAPLEQAAFWEQQAIHTLARQALTGGASGPLPFITAESTQFFQDKFLTLPNEGIPSPEQKTLFRTIWLSYGLLPPQSRLRNSPDTQDILLVYPDRVEVHVPCELPFPGAGAAAMAAARGRLVVVSRDKNLLQQLQQARDSARPGQEAFASPTEFFSQDFHWRIARLESDLYRIMPSRAMPGEPIPDAP
;
A
#
# COMPACT_ATOMS: atom_id res chain seq x y z
N MET A 1 -77.36 -10.78 69.54
CA MET A 1 -77.35 -9.49 70.25
C MET A 1 -76.46 -8.57 69.44
N ASP A 2 -77.12 -7.67 68.73
CA ASP A 2 -76.63 -6.99 67.53
C ASP A 2 -75.60 -5.91 67.85
N SER A 3 -74.49 -5.92 67.10
CA SER A 3 -73.45 -4.90 67.15
C SER A 3 -73.87 -3.67 66.33
N PRO A 4 -73.68 -2.44 66.85
CA PRO A 4 -74.11 -1.22 66.19
C PRO A 4 -73.21 -0.84 65.01
N THR A 5 -73.87 -0.48 63.91
CA THR A 5 -73.29 0.03 62.66
C THR A 5 -72.70 1.44 62.87
N PRO A 6 -71.50 1.76 62.35
CA PRO A 6 -70.94 3.11 62.42
C PRO A 6 -71.66 4.08 61.46
N PRO A 7 -71.72 5.39 61.78
CA PRO A 7 -72.45 6.38 61.00
C PRO A 7 -71.73 6.73 59.69
N THR A 8 -72.50 6.72 58.59
CA THR A 8 -72.11 7.20 57.27
C THR A 8 -71.84 8.71 57.30
N THR A 9 -70.58 9.11 57.15
CA THR A 9 -70.19 10.50 56.88
C THR A 9 -70.68 10.92 55.48
N LEU A 10 -71.66 11.82 55.45
CA LEU A 10 -72.09 12.55 54.26
C LEU A 10 -71.02 13.59 53.89
N THR A 11 -70.11 13.24 52.98
CA THR A 11 -69.24 14.21 52.31
C THR A 11 -70.10 15.06 51.38
N THR A 12 -70.36 16.30 51.79
CA THR A 12 -71.02 17.33 50.97
C THR A 12 -70.16 17.57 49.72
N PRO A 13 -70.67 17.38 48.49
CA PRO A 13 -69.93 17.73 47.29
C PRO A 13 -69.72 19.24 47.28
N THR A 14 -68.46 19.67 47.33
CA THR A 14 -68.06 21.06 47.08
C THR A 14 -68.72 21.53 45.77
N PRO A 15 -69.40 22.69 45.74
CA PRO A 15 -70.04 23.18 44.52
C PRO A 15 -68.99 23.33 43.43
N SER A 16 -69.08 22.51 42.39
CA SER A 16 -68.33 22.71 41.16
C SER A 16 -68.91 23.94 40.48
N LEU A 17 -68.06 24.94 40.25
CA LEU A 17 -68.41 26.09 39.43
C LEU A 17 -68.87 25.57 38.05
N PRO A 18 -69.98 26.10 37.48
CA PRO A 18 -70.39 25.74 36.14
C PRO A 18 -69.23 26.01 35.19
N ALA A 19 -68.79 24.98 34.47
CA ALA A 19 -67.81 25.13 33.41
C ALA A 19 -68.39 26.13 32.41
N THR A 20 -67.83 27.34 32.40
CA THR A 20 -68.08 28.32 31.35
C THR A 20 -67.53 27.74 30.06
N THR A 21 -68.38 27.01 29.34
CA THR A 21 -68.23 26.70 27.92
C THR A 21 -68.40 27.99 27.12
N ASP A 22 -67.51 28.96 27.34
CA ASP A 22 -67.17 29.91 26.30
C ASP A 22 -66.29 29.12 25.34
N THR A 23 -66.87 28.69 24.22
CA THR A 23 -66.14 28.22 23.04
C THR A 23 -65.29 29.38 22.53
N SER A 24 -64.13 29.59 23.16
CA SER A 24 -63.02 30.28 22.54
C SER A 24 -62.58 29.44 21.35
N ASP A 25 -63.16 29.72 20.18
CA ASP A 25 -62.89 29.01 18.91
C ASP A 25 -61.41 29.01 18.51
N TYR A 26 -60.58 29.81 19.18
CA TYR A 26 -59.14 29.87 18.95
C TYR A 26 -58.33 29.50 20.20
N VAL A 27 -57.56 28.43 20.11
CA VAL A 27 -56.49 28.08 21.05
C VAL A 27 -55.17 28.28 20.32
N PRO A 28 -54.25 29.13 20.82
CA PRO A 28 -53.00 29.41 20.13
C PRO A 28 -52.13 28.15 20.05
N VAL A 29 -51.50 27.93 18.89
CA VAL A 29 -50.60 26.81 18.67
C VAL A 29 -49.29 27.03 19.42
N SER A 30 -48.81 26.00 20.10
CA SER A 30 -47.50 26.04 20.77
C SER A 30 -46.38 26.31 19.78
N TRP A 31 -45.63 27.39 19.97
CA TRP A 31 -44.48 27.74 19.11
C TRP A 31 -43.42 26.62 19.06
N MET A 32 -43.29 25.84 20.14
CA MET A 32 -42.41 24.66 20.18
C MET A 32 -42.91 23.55 19.24
N ALA A 33 -44.22 23.36 19.12
CA ALA A 33 -44.81 22.39 18.19
C ALA A 33 -44.56 22.81 16.73
N VAL A 34 -44.69 24.11 16.44
CA VAL A 34 -44.36 24.67 15.11
C VAL A 34 -42.86 24.51 14.81
N ALA A 35 -41.98 24.83 15.77
CA ALA A 35 -40.54 24.65 15.61
C ALA A 35 -40.17 23.17 15.37
N ALA A 36 -40.76 22.23 16.12
CA ALA A 36 -40.56 20.79 15.91
C ALA A 36 -40.98 20.35 14.50
N ALA A 37 -42.15 20.80 14.04
CA ALA A 37 -42.65 20.52 12.70
C ALA A 37 -41.76 21.10 11.59
N LEU A 38 -41.27 22.34 11.76
CA LEU A 38 -40.35 22.97 10.80
C LEU A 38 -39.02 22.23 10.70
N VAL A 39 -38.42 21.82 11.82
CA VAL A 39 -37.16 21.06 11.82
C VAL A 39 -37.36 19.67 11.20
N ALA A 40 -38.47 18.99 11.52
CA ALA A 40 -38.80 17.69 10.91
C ALA A 40 -39.02 17.82 9.39
N ALA A 41 -39.72 18.86 8.94
CA ALA A 41 -39.90 19.15 7.51
C ALA A 41 -38.55 19.44 6.83
N ALA A 42 -37.71 20.28 7.45
CA ALA A 42 -36.37 20.58 6.92
C ALA A 42 -35.50 19.33 6.77
N PHE A 43 -35.56 18.39 7.74
CA PHE A 43 -34.90 17.10 7.63
C PHE A 43 -35.39 16.31 6.41
N VAL A 44 -36.71 16.16 6.24
CA VAL A 44 -37.29 15.40 5.11
C VAL A 44 -36.93 16.03 3.77
N PHE A 45 -37.05 17.35 3.62
CA PHE A 45 -36.72 18.02 2.37
C PHE A 45 -35.23 17.92 2.03
N THR A 46 -34.36 18.10 3.02
CA THR A 46 -32.91 17.96 2.83
C THR A 46 -32.55 16.52 2.48
N LEU A 47 -33.16 15.53 3.14
CA LEU A 47 -32.95 14.12 2.85
C LEU A 47 -33.41 13.76 1.43
N LEU A 48 -34.60 14.21 1.01
CA LEU A 48 -35.12 13.95 -0.33
C LEU A 48 -34.27 14.62 -1.42
N PHE A 49 -33.84 15.87 -1.19
CA PHE A 49 -32.93 16.55 -2.09
C PHE A 49 -31.59 15.81 -2.20
N ALA A 50 -31.00 15.44 -1.07
CA ALA A 50 -29.74 14.70 -1.03
C ALA A 50 -29.87 13.31 -1.68
N ALA A 51 -30.98 12.59 -1.43
CA ALA A 51 -31.28 11.31 -2.06
C ALA A 51 -31.44 11.44 -3.59
N TYR A 52 -32.09 12.51 -4.07
CA TYR A 52 -32.19 12.79 -5.50
C TYR A 52 -30.81 13.07 -6.12
N THR A 53 -29.97 13.86 -5.45
CA THR A 53 -28.59 14.10 -5.92
C THR A 53 -27.74 12.82 -5.90
N ALA A 54 -27.87 11.99 -4.87
CA ALA A 54 -27.19 10.71 -4.75
C ALA A 54 -27.63 9.74 -5.87
N PHE A 55 -28.93 9.68 -6.17
CA PHE A 55 -29.49 8.88 -7.25
C PHE A 55 -28.98 9.32 -8.63
N THR A 56 -29.00 10.62 -8.91
CA THR A 56 -28.55 11.16 -10.20
C THR A 56 -27.04 11.07 -10.39
N THR A 57 -26.26 11.21 -9.32
CA THR A 57 -24.78 11.07 -9.36
C THR A 57 -24.30 9.62 -9.22
N ARG A 58 -25.20 8.67 -8.95
CA ARG A 58 -24.90 7.25 -8.64
C ARG A 58 -23.89 7.11 -7.50
N ARG A 59 -24.05 7.92 -6.45
CA ARG A 59 -23.18 7.92 -5.26
C ARG A 59 -23.96 7.52 -4.02
N PRO A 60 -23.33 6.87 -3.04
CA PRO A 60 -23.95 6.64 -1.74
C PRO A 60 -24.19 7.96 -1.02
N LEU A 61 -25.35 8.10 -0.35
CA LEU A 61 -25.66 9.26 0.48
C LEU A 61 -24.99 9.08 1.86
N VAL A 62 -23.90 9.79 2.10
CA VAL A 62 -23.16 9.69 3.37
C VAL A 62 -23.07 11.07 4.02
N LEU A 63 -24.12 11.47 4.73
CA LEU A 63 -24.18 12.73 5.49
C LEU A 63 -24.63 12.44 6.93
N PRO A 64 -23.74 11.98 7.83
CA PRO A 64 -24.09 11.70 9.22
C PRO A 64 -24.65 12.92 9.97
N GLU A 65 -24.21 14.13 9.60
CA GLU A 65 -24.63 15.39 10.20
C GLU A 65 -26.13 15.65 10.01
N LEU A 66 -26.75 15.04 9.00
CA LEU A 66 -28.18 15.16 8.75
C LEU A 66 -29.02 14.56 9.89
N LEU A 67 -28.46 13.64 10.70
CA LEU A 67 -29.11 13.08 11.89
C LEU A 67 -29.24 14.08 13.05
N VAL A 68 -28.58 15.24 12.99
CA VAL A 68 -28.75 16.31 13.99
C VAL A 68 -30.16 16.88 13.94
N LEU A 69 -30.75 17.01 12.75
CA LEU A 69 -32.10 17.56 12.59
C LEU A 69 -33.20 16.71 13.26
N PRO A 70 -33.30 15.38 13.03
CA PRO A 70 -34.27 14.56 13.73
C PRO A 70 -34.02 14.52 15.25
N ALA A 71 -32.76 14.57 15.72
CA ALA A 71 -32.47 14.68 17.15
C ALA A 71 -33.03 15.97 17.77
N ILE A 72 -32.86 17.12 17.10
CA ILE A 72 -33.45 18.40 17.53
C ILE A 72 -34.99 18.32 17.52
N ALA A 73 -35.58 17.77 16.46
CA ALA A 73 -37.04 17.63 16.36
C ALA A 73 -37.64 16.75 17.47
N ILE A 74 -36.96 15.67 17.87
CA ILE A 74 -37.34 14.81 19.00
C ILE A 74 -37.37 15.60 20.31
N VAL A 75 -36.31 16.38 20.59
CA VAL A 75 -36.22 17.22 21.81
C VAL A 75 -37.31 18.30 21.81
N LEU A 76 -37.51 18.99 20.69
CA LEU A 76 -38.55 20.01 20.54
C LEU A 76 -39.96 19.42 20.69
N SER A 77 -40.19 18.21 20.18
CA SER A 77 -41.46 17.51 20.34
C SER A 77 -41.75 17.20 21.81
N PHE A 78 -40.74 16.75 22.57
CA PHE A 78 -40.89 16.51 24.01
C PHE A 78 -41.14 17.81 24.80
N ALA A 79 -40.39 18.87 24.48
CA ALA A 79 -40.61 20.19 25.06
C ALA A 79 -42.01 20.73 24.76
N ALA A 80 -42.50 20.54 23.52
CA ALA A 80 -43.85 20.91 23.13
C ALA A 80 -44.91 20.13 23.92
N ARG A 81 -44.75 18.81 24.10
CA ARG A 81 -45.67 17.98 24.92
C ARG A 81 -45.74 18.50 26.35
N ARG A 82 -44.58 18.74 26.98
CA ARG A 82 -44.51 19.25 28.35
C ARG A 82 -45.15 20.64 28.48
N LEU A 83 -44.88 21.52 27.51
CA LEU A 83 -45.44 22.88 27.50
C LEU A 83 -46.97 22.87 27.32
N ILE A 84 -47.50 21.99 26.47
CA ILE A 84 -48.94 21.84 26.23
C ILE A 84 -49.61 21.24 27.46
N GLN A 85 -49.05 20.19 28.06
CA GLN A 85 -49.57 19.58 29.29
C GLN A 85 -49.64 20.58 30.46
N ASN A 86 -48.61 21.42 30.61
CA ASN A 86 -48.56 22.44 31.65
C ASN A 86 -49.42 23.67 31.36
N SER A 87 -50.01 23.78 30.17
CA SER A 87 -50.74 24.98 29.74
C SER A 87 -52.23 24.96 30.09
N GLU A 88 -52.73 23.92 30.77
CA GLU A 88 -54.13 23.80 31.22
C GLU A 88 -55.17 24.08 30.11
N GLY A 89 -54.84 23.74 28.85
CA GLY A 89 -55.71 23.96 27.69
C GLY A 89 -55.56 25.32 27.00
N THR A 90 -54.68 26.21 27.48
CA THR A 90 -54.41 27.51 26.84
C THR A 90 -53.55 27.41 25.57
N ARG A 91 -52.92 26.25 25.31
CA ARG A 91 -52.15 26.00 24.08
C ARG A 91 -52.48 24.63 23.50
N THR A 92 -52.45 24.55 22.17
CA THR A 92 -52.68 23.29 21.43
C THR A 92 -51.50 22.92 20.55
N GLY A 93 -51.33 21.62 20.29
CA GLY A 93 -50.42 21.08 19.28
C GLY A 93 -51.11 20.84 17.93
N LEU A 94 -52.42 21.08 17.85
CA LEU A 94 -53.23 20.85 16.66
C LEU A 94 -53.20 22.08 15.75
N LEU A 95 -52.85 21.88 14.48
CA LEU A 95 -52.96 22.89 13.44
C LEU A 95 -53.65 22.25 12.22
N TYR A 96 -54.78 22.83 11.79
CA TYR A 96 -55.63 22.29 10.71
C TYR A 96 -56.01 20.80 10.89
N GLY A 97 -56.26 20.37 12.13
CA GLY A 97 -56.61 18.98 12.44
C GLY A 97 -55.42 18.01 12.51
N VAL A 98 -54.19 18.48 12.30
CA VAL A 98 -52.97 17.68 12.42
C VAL A 98 -52.29 17.95 13.75
N ASP A 99 -52.03 16.89 14.53
CA ASP A 99 -51.18 16.96 15.71
C ASP A 99 -49.71 17.11 15.28
N LEU A 100 -49.25 18.36 15.25
CA LEU A 100 -47.89 18.71 14.84
C LEU A 100 -46.84 18.02 15.70
N VAL A 101 -47.12 17.84 16.99
CA VAL A 101 -46.17 17.25 17.93
C VAL A 101 -46.03 15.75 17.70
N ASN A 102 -47.15 15.05 17.47
CA ASN A 102 -47.11 13.62 17.18
C ASN A 102 -46.56 13.34 15.77
N ALA A 103 -46.94 14.14 14.77
CA ALA A 103 -46.44 14.00 13.40
C ALA A 103 -44.92 14.25 13.34
N SER A 104 -44.43 15.35 13.91
CA SER A 104 -43.00 15.66 13.93
C SER A 104 -42.20 14.62 14.71
N TRP A 105 -42.73 14.11 15.82
CA TRP A 105 -42.14 13.00 16.57
C TRP A 105 -41.96 11.75 15.70
N TRP A 106 -43.02 11.28 15.03
CA TRP A 106 -42.96 10.07 14.21
C TRP A 106 -42.06 10.24 12.99
N VAL A 107 -42.11 11.39 12.31
CA VAL A 107 -41.21 11.70 11.19
C VAL A 107 -39.75 11.70 11.64
N ALA A 108 -39.44 12.34 12.77
CA ALA A 108 -38.07 12.42 13.27
C ALA A 108 -37.56 11.06 13.75
N VAL A 109 -38.37 10.29 14.49
CA VAL A 109 -37.98 8.97 15.00
C VAL A 109 -37.86 7.96 13.88
N VAL A 110 -38.92 7.76 13.08
CA VAL A 110 -38.91 6.74 12.02
C VAL A 110 -37.97 7.14 10.88
N GLY A 111 -38.06 8.39 10.42
CA GLY A 111 -37.18 8.89 9.36
C GLY A 111 -35.71 8.91 9.78
N GLY A 112 -35.43 9.35 11.01
CA GLY A 112 -34.08 9.31 11.59
C GLY A 112 -33.54 7.88 11.72
N LEU A 113 -34.35 6.94 12.22
CA LEU A 113 -33.96 5.54 12.35
C LEU A 113 -33.73 4.86 10.99
N VAL A 114 -34.60 5.09 10.01
CA VAL A 114 -34.42 4.55 8.65
C VAL A 114 -33.13 5.06 8.03
N TYR A 115 -32.86 6.37 8.15
CA TYR A 115 -31.62 6.94 7.62
C TYR A 115 -30.37 6.46 8.37
N ALA A 116 -30.43 6.33 9.71
CA ALA A 116 -29.35 5.76 10.51
C ALA A 116 -29.09 4.29 10.14
N ALA A 117 -30.13 3.49 9.96
CA ALA A 117 -30.02 2.10 9.52
C ALA A 117 -29.40 1.99 8.12
N TYR A 118 -29.77 2.90 7.21
CA TYR A 118 -29.15 3.01 5.88
C TYR A 118 -27.66 3.35 5.96
N LEU A 119 -27.26 4.33 6.78
CA LEU A 119 -25.84 4.67 6.97
C LEU A 119 -25.05 3.50 7.56
N PHE A 120 -25.62 2.79 8.54
CA PHE A 120 -25.01 1.60 9.12
C PHE A 120 -24.84 0.48 8.09
N ALA A 121 -25.85 0.23 7.26
CA ALA A 121 -25.79 -0.78 6.21
C ALA A 121 -24.70 -0.48 5.17
N ILE A 122 -24.52 0.78 4.79
CA ILE A 122 -23.46 1.20 3.87
C ILE A 122 -22.08 1.03 4.49
N ASP A 123 -21.86 1.51 5.72
CA ASP A 123 -20.59 1.35 6.43
C ASP A 123 -20.24 -0.14 6.57
N TYR A 124 -21.20 -0.97 6.97
CA TYR A 124 -21.02 -2.42 7.08
C TYR A 124 -20.67 -3.07 5.73
N SER A 125 -21.40 -2.75 4.65
CA SER A 125 -21.11 -3.28 3.31
C SER A 125 -19.72 -2.88 2.82
N ILE A 126 -19.35 -1.60 2.95
CA ILE A 126 -18.02 -1.11 2.55
C ILE A 126 -16.91 -1.87 3.27
N ARG A 127 -17.03 -2.04 4.60
CA ARG A 127 -16.05 -2.75 5.41
C ARG A 127 -15.98 -4.23 5.01
N ARG A 128 -17.12 -4.90 4.90
CA ARG A 128 -17.20 -6.34 4.61
C ARG A 128 -16.67 -6.67 3.21
N ASP A 129 -17.02 -5.88 2.21
CA ASP A 129 -16.63 -6.11 0.82
C ASP A 129 -15.13 -5.84 0.63
N GLY A 130 -14.62 -4.75 1.22
CA GLY A 130 -13.19 -4.44 1.16
C GLY A 130 -12.35 -5.46 1.92
N GLU A 131 -12.81 -5.94 3.08
CA GLU A 131 -12.14 -7.01 3.82
C GLU A 131 -12.06 -8.30 3.00
N ALA A 132 -13.18 -8.70 2.38
CA ALA A 132 -13.21 -9.88 1.53
C ALA A 132 -12.26 -9.76 0.33
N GLU A 133 -12.14 -8.58 -0.26
CA GLU A 133 -11.19 -8.35 -1.36
C GLU A 133 -9.74 -8.46 -0.88
N ILE A 134 -9.41 -7.87 0.26
CA ILE A 134 -8.04 -7.91 0.80
C ILE A 134 -7.66 -9.33 1.19
N GLN A 135 -8.57 -10.09 1.81
CA GLN A 135 -8.33 -11.51 2.11
C GLN A 135 -8.04 -12.30 0.84
N ARG A 136 -8.80 -12.07 -0.25
CA ARG A 136 -8.52 -12.71 -1.55
C ARG A 136 -7.16 -12.30 -2.12
N TRP A 137 -6.83 -11.01 -2.09
CA TRP A 137 -5.57 -10.50 -2.63
C TRP A 137 -4.36 -11.00 -1.83
N LEU A 138 -4.41 -10.94 -0.50
CA LEU A 138 -3.37 -11.48 0.37
C LEU A 138 -3.23 -12.99 0.20
N GLY A 139 -4.35 -13.72 0.05
CA GLY A 139 -4.31 -15.15 -0.25
C GLY A 139 -3.56 -15.49 -1.54
N GLN A 140 -3.60 -14.62 -2.56
CA GLN A 140 -2.81 -14.80 -3.79
C GLN A 140 -1.30 -14.63 -3.55
N LEU A 141 -0.91 -13.75 -2.63
CA LEU A 141 0.49 -13.52 -2.28
C LEU A 141 1.07 -14.58 -1.35
N THR A 142 0.26 -15.13 -0.44
CA THR A 142 0.72 -16.08 0.57
C THR A 142 0.57 -17.54 0.18
N SER A 143 -0.27 -17.85 -0.83
CA SER A 143 -0.54 -19.21 -1.27
C SER A 143 0.74 -19.98 -1.62
N ALA A 144 0.89 -21.15 -1.00
CA ALA A 144 1.91 -22.14 -1.36
C ALA A 144 1.62 -22.82 -2.70
N GLU A 145 0.35 -22.88 -3.08
CA GLU A 145 -0.13 -23.66 -4.22
C GLU A 145 0.00 -22.89 -5.54
N GLY A 146 0.35 -23.61 -6.61
CA GLY A 146 0.45 -23.11 -7.97
C GLY A 146 1.76 -22.39 -8.30
N ASP A 147 1.87 -21.92 -9.55
CA ASP A 147 3.01 -21.15 -10.02
C ASP A 147 3.09 -19.78 -9.30
N ALA A 148 4.28 -19.47 -8.77
CA ALA A 148 4.58 -18.24 -8.05
C ALA A 148 4.35 -17.01 -8.92
N GLU A 149 4.75 -17.11 -10.19
CA GLU A 149 4.67 -15.98 -11.10
C GLU A 149 3.22 -15.69 -11.47
N VAL A 150 2.41 -16.74 -11.66
CA VAL A 150 0.97 -16.60 -11.94
C VAL A 150 0.23 -16.02 -10.73
N SER A 151 0.53 -16.47 -9.50
CA SER A 151 -0.12 -15.93 -8.30
C SER A 151 0.24 -14.46 -8.08
N LEU A 152 1.50 -14.10 -8.30
CA LEU A 152 1.98 -12.72 -8.26
C LEU A 152 1.31 -11.85 -9.33
N ASN A 153 1.17 -12.36 -10.56
CA ASN A 153 0.48 -11.66 -11.64
C ASN A 153 -1.01 -11.44 -11.32
N ARG A 154 -1.69 -12.42 -10.72
CA ARG A 154 -3.09 -12.25 -10.24
C ARG A 154 -3.19 -11.16 -9.20
N ALA A 155 -2.25 -11.13 -8.24
CA ALA A 155 -2.22 -10.10 -7.22
C ALA A 155 -1.94 -8.71 -7.82
N PHE A 156 -1.06 -8.62 -8.82
CA PHE A 156 -0.80 -7.39 -9.55
C PHE A 156 -2.03 -6.87 -10.30
N ILE A 157 -2.74 -7.73 -11.03
CA ILE A 157 -3.95 -7.34 -11.79
C ILE A 157 -5.01 -6.71 -10.86
N ARG A 158 -5.11 -7.19 -9.60
CA ARG A 158 -6.00 -6.58 -8.58
C ARG A 158 -5.55 -5.21 -8.09
N THR A 159 -4.32 -4.78 -8.38
CA THR A 159 -3.89 -3.39 -8.13
C THR A 159 -4.33 -2.41 -9.21
N LEU A 160 -4.62 -2.91 -10.41
CA LEU A 160 -5.07 -2.10 -11.53
C LEU A 160 -6.53 -1.68 -11.35
N GLU A 161 -6.92 -0.56 -11.94
CA GLU A 161 -8.33 -0.16 -12.00
C GLU A 161 -9.15 -1.22 -12.74
N PRO A 162 -10.40 -1.49 -12.33
CA PRO A 162 -11.19 -2.59 -12.87
C PRO A 162 -11.36 -2.55 -14.39
N GLY A 163 -11.56 -1.37 -14.99
CA GLY A 163 -11.64 -1.21 -16.44
C GLY A 163 -10.36 -1.59 -17.20
N ARG A 164 -9.20 -1.58 -16.54
CA ARG A 164 -7.91 -1.99 -17.12
C ARG A 164 -7.61 -3.48 -16.95
N ARG A 165 -8.45 -4.23 -16.20
CA ARG A 165 -8.25 -5.66 -15.97
C ARG A 165 -8.80 -6.51 -17.11
N SER A 166 -9.74 -5.99 -17.89
CA SER A 166 -10.38 -6.74 -18.96
C SER A 166 -9.37 -7.15 -20.02
N GLY A 167 -9.29 -8.44 -20.32
CA GLY A 167 -8.38 -8.99 -21.33
C GLY A 167 -6.97 -9.34 -20.82
N LEU A 168 -6.64 -9.00 -19.56
CA LEU A 168 -5.37 -9.42 -18.96
C LEU A 168 -5.46 -10.87 -18.47
N ARG A 169 -4.48 -11.68 -18.85
CA ARG A 169 -4.35 -13.06 -18.38
C ARG A 169 -3.15 -13.16 -17.43
N PRO A 170 -3.33 -13.70 -16.22
CA PRO A 170 -2.24 -13.82 -15.26
C PRO A 170 -1.14 -14.78 -15.71
N GLU A 171 -1.41 -15.66 -16.67
CA GLU A 171 -0.43 -16.57 -17.27
C GLU A 171 0.50 -15.85 -18.26
N ASN A 172 0.12 -14.67 -18.75
CA ASN A 172 0.92 -13.92 -19.73
C ASN A 172 1.79 -12.86 -19.05
N THR A 173 2.85 -13.30 -18.35
CA THR A 173 3.78 -12.41 -17.67
C THR A 173 4.44 -11.40 -18.63
N GLN A 174 4.74 -11.82 -19.86
CA GLN A 174 5.39 -10.95 -20.84
C GLN A 174 4.51 -9.75 -21.21
N GLN A 175 3.19 -9.95 -21.38
CA GLN A 175 2.24 -8.87 -21.62
C GLN A 175 2.16 -7.90 -20.43
N LEU A 176 2.10 -8.40 -19.20
CA LEU A 176 2.05 -7.53 -18.01
C LEU A 176 3.34 -6.70 -17.88
N ARG A 177 4.50 -7.31 -18.16
CA ARG A 177 5.80 -6.62 -18.13
C ARG A 177 5.95 -5.58 -19.24
N SER A 178 5.39 -5.81 -20.43
CA SER A 178 5.49 -4.86 -21.53
C SER A 178 4.50 -3.71 -21.40
N GLU A 179 3.26 -3.98 -21.02
CA GLU A 179 2.18 -2.98 -20.92
C GLU A 179 2.25 -2.16 -19.63
N PHE A 180 2.64 -2.77 -18.51
CA PHE A 180 2.66 -2.13 -17.19
C PHE A 180 4.04 -2.14 -16.56
N ARG A 181 5.10 -1.95 -17.36
CA ARG A 181 6.49 -2.14 -16.92
C ARG A 181 6.81 -1.51 -15.56
N ASP A 182 6.58 -0.21 -15.41
CA ASP A 182 6.95 0.52 -14.20
C ASP A 182 6.07 0.15 -12.99
N PRO A 183 4.72 0.17 -13.08
CA PRO A 183 3.86 -0.30 -12.00
C PRO A 183 4.11 -1.74 -11.60
N TYR A 184 4.38 -2.63 -12.56
CA TYR A 184 4.67 -4.04 -12.30
C TYR A 184 6.01 -4.21 -11.58
N THR A 185 7.06 -3.50 -12.02
CA THR A 185 8.35 -3.47 -11.31
C THR A 185 8.19 -2.93 -9.89
N GLN A 186 7.47 -1.83 -9.71
CA GLN A 186 7.20 -1.25 -8.39
C GLN A 186 6.46 -2.25 -7.48
N PHE A 187 5.44 -2.92 -8.02
CA PHE A 187 4.68 -3.93 -7.29
C PHE A 187 5.56 -5.10 -6.83
N ARG A 188 6.37 -5.66 -7.74
CA ARG A 188 7.28 -6.77 -7.43
C ARG A 188 8.31 -6.41 -6.37
N GLN A 189 8.68 -5.13 -6.29
CA GLN A 189 9.65 -4.62 -5.32
C GLN A 189 9.04 -4.15 -4.01
N SER A 190 7.71 -4.12 -3.92
CA SER A 190 7.05 -3.78 -2.67
C SER A 190 7.51 -4.72 -1.56
N ASP A 191 7.70 -4.15 -0.38
CA ASP A 191 8.16 -4.83 0.82
C ASP A 191 7.35 -6.10 1.14
N LEU A 192 6.02 -6.02 1.13
CA LEU A 192 5.13 -7.15 1.37
C LEU A 192 5.34 -8.28 0.35
N VAL A 193 5.42 -7.95 -0.95
CA VAL A 193 5.63 -8.95 -2.00
C VAL A 193 6.97 -9.65 -1.82
N ARG A 194 8.04 -8.90 -1.49
CA ARG A 194 9.37 -9.48 -1.25
C ARG A 194 9.36 -10.44 -0.06
N VAL A 195 8.76 -10.05 1.07
CA VAL A 195 8.65 -10.90 2.27
C VAL A 195 7.82 -12.15 1.99
N CYS A 196 6.66 -12.01 1.34
CA CYS A 196 5.81 -13.16 0.98
C CYS A 196 6.50 -14.12 0.01
N ASN A 197 7.26 -13.61 -0.96
CA ASN A 197 7.98 -14.44 -1.92
C ASN A 197 9.09 -15.27 -1.25
N ARG A 198 9.81 -14.70 -0.27
CA ARG A 198 10.84 -15.41 0.51
C ARG A 198 10.25 -16.47 1.44
N ASN A 199 9.07 -16.22 2.01
CA ASN A 199 8.42 -17.08 3.00
C ASN A 199 7.15 -17.75 2.44
N ARG A 200 7.17 -18.11 1.16
CA ARG A 200 6.00 -18.64 0.48
C ARG A 200 5.49 -19.91 1.18
N GLY A 201 4.18 -19.97 1.44
CA GLY A 201 3.54 -21.06 2.19
C GLY A 201 3.77 -21.06 3.71
N GLN A 202 4.59 -20.13 4.22
CA GLN A 202 4.85 -19.96 5.66
C GLN A 202 4.33 -18.62 6.19
N CYS A 203 3.62 -17.88 5.36
CA CYS A 203 3.00 -16.60 5.69
C CYS A 203 1.59 -16.82 6.21
N GLN A 204 1.30 -16.30 7.41
CA GLN A 204 -0.04 -16.22 7.97
C GLN A 204 -0.44 -14.76 8.04
N VAL A 205 -1.61 -14.42 7.52
CA VAL A 205 -2.11 -13.04 7.52
C VAL A 205 -3.39 -12.96 8.33
N THR A 206 -3.42 -12.05 9.28
CA THR A 206 -4.63 -11.68 10.00
C THR A 206 -5.03 -10.26 9.59
N VAL A 207 -6.14 -10.13 8.89
CA VAL A 207 -6.69 -8.80 8.53
C VAL A 207 -7.35 -8.20 9.77
N THR A 208 -6.95 -7.00 10.13
CA THR A 208 -7.59 -6.20 11.17
C THR A 208 -8.68 -5.33 10.50
N SER A 209 -9.67 -4.90 11.28
CA SER A 209 -10.76 -4.07 10.76
C SER A 209 -10.28 -2.77 10.08
N VAL A 210 -11.16 -2.17 9.27
CA VAL A 210 -10.92 -0.90 8.57
C VAL A 210 -10.52 0.18 9.56
N ARG A 211 -9.34 0.78 9.36
CA ARG A 211 -8.86 1.91 10.16
C ARG A 211 -9.66 3.16 9.86
N ASN A 212 -9.85 3.44 8.57
CA ASN A 212 -10.60 4.59 8.10
C ASN A 212 -11.14 4.34 6.69
N TRP A 213 -12.25 4.98 6.34
CA TRP A 213 -12.71 5.08 4.97
C TRP A 213 -13.28 6.46 4.67
N SER A 214 -13.18 6.88 3.41
CA SER A 214 -13.73 8.16 2.95
C SER A 214 -14.39 7.98 1.60
N SER A 215 -15.50 8.69 1.39
CA SER A 215 -16.15 8.76 0.08
C SER A 215 -15.48 9.85 -0.77
N ARG A 216 -15.19 9.51 -2.02
CA ARG A 216 -14.61 10.40 -3.04
C ARG A 216 -15.56 10.51 -4.23
N PRO A 217 -15.43 11.54 -5.08
CA PRO A 217 -16.27 11.69 -6.27
C PRO A 217 -16.26 10.48 -7.22
N TRP A 218 -15.18 9.71 -7.22
CA TRP A 218 -14.99 8.54 -8.08
C TRP A 218 -15.26 7.20 -7.36
N GLY A 219 -15.53 7.20 -6.05
CA GLY A 219 -15.75 5.96 -5.29
C GLY A 219 -15.46 6.05 -3.80
N VAL A 220 -14.86 5.01 -3.24
CA VAL A 220 -14.54 4.88 -1.81
C VAL A 220 -13.04 4.60 -1.66
N GLU A 221 -12.38 5.30 -0.74
CA GLU A 221 -11.02 4.97 -0.28
C GLU A 221 -11.10 4.36 1.11
N CYS A 222 -10.51 3.19 1.31
CA CYS A 222 -10.38 2.56 2.62
C CYS A 222 -8.92 2.26 2.92
N GLU A 223 -8.54 2.33 4.19
CA GLU A 223 -7.26 1.83 4.69
C GLU A 223 -7.50 0.68 5.66
N PHE A 224 -6.95 -0.48 5.35
CA PHE A 224 -7.06 -1.67 6.19
C PHE A 224 -5.75 -1.92 6.93
N GLY A 225 -5.86 -2.23 8.22
CA GLY A 225 -4.76 -2.82 8.97
C GLY A 225 -4.69 -4.31 8.71
N ALA A 226 -3.51 -4.88 8.59
CA ALA A 226 -3.33 -6.33 8.66
C ALA A 226 -2.02 -6.65 9.38
N THR A 227 -1.84 -7.89 9.80
CA THR A 227 -0.60 -8.37 10.39
C THR A 227 -0.17 -9.61 9.62
N LEU A 228 1.02 -9.55 9.03
CA LEU A 228 1.69 -10.68 8.41
C LEU A 228 2.66 -11.30 9.42
N THR A 229 2.51 -12.60 9.65
CA THR A 229 3.39 -13.40 10.50
C THR A 229 4.09 -14.43 9.62
N CYS A 230 5.41 -14.47 9.66
CA CYS A 230 6.22 -15.46 8.95
C CYS A 230 7.54 -15.70 9.70
N PRO A 231 8.40 -16.66 9.28
CA PRO A 231 9.67 -16.91 9.97
C PRO A 231 10.59 -15.69 10.10
N GLU A 232 10.50 -14.70 9.20
CA GLU A 232 11.24 -13.43 9.32
C GLU A 232 10.77 -12.55 10.49
N GLY A 233 9.52 -12.66 10.94
CA GLY A 233 8.96 -11.75 11.94
C GLY A 233 7.47 -11.53 11.85
N VAL A 234 7.03 -10.49 12.58
CA VAL A 234 5.67 -9.96 12.57
C VAL A 234 5.71 -8.57 11.94
N PHE A 235 4.98 -8.43 10.84
CA PHE A 235 4.97 -7.24 9.99
C PHE A 235 3.55 -6.63 10.01
N PRO A 236 3.35 -5.51 10.71
CA PRO A 236 2.11 -4.77 10.63
C PRO A 236 2.01 -4.07 9.27
N LEU A 237 0.85 -4.19 8.65
CA LEU A 237 0.55 -3.73 7.30
C LEU A 237 -0.47 -2.58 7.33
N SER A 238 -0.32 -1.65 6.40
CA SER A 238 -1.35 -0.69 5.99
C SER A 238 -1.62 -0.92 4.49
N ILE A 239 -2.85 -1.34 4.18
CA ILE A 239 -3.26 -1.71 2.84
C ILE A 239 -4.34 -0.73 2.38
N PRO A 240 -3.98 0.30 1.60
CA PRO A 240 -4.95 1.19 1.00
C PRO A 240 -5.67 0.50 -0.15
N VAL A 241 -6.99 0.61 -0.18
CA VAL A 241 -7.83 0.07 -1.25
C VAL A 241 -8.83 1.11 -1.74
N LYS A 242 -9.17 1.00 -3.03
CA LYS A 242 -10.10 1.87 -3.73
C LYS A 242 -11.27 1.05 -4.23
N GLY A 243 -12.47 1.36 -3.75
CA GLY A 243 -13.71 0.85 -4.31
C GLY A 243 -14.21 1.80 -5.39
N ILE A 244 -14.24 1.35 -6.64
CA ILE A 244 -14.76 2.13 -7.76
C ILE A 244 -16.22 1.75 -7.95
N GLU A 245 -17.09 2.76 -7.94
CA GLU A 245 -18.51 2.58 -8.18
C GLU A 245 -18.77 2.46 -9.69
N PRO A 246 -19.69 1.58 -10.13
CA PRO A 246 -20.00 1.40 -11.54
C PRO A 246 -20.62 2.68 -12.11
N THR A 247 -20.06 3.16 -13.23
CA THR A 247 -20.55 4.39 -13.89
C THR A 247 -21.50 4.07 -15.04
N THR A 248 -21.44 2.86 -15.58
CA THR A 248 -22.28 2.40 -16.69
C THR A 248 -23.32 1.35 -16.25
N ALA A 249 -24.41 1.22 -17.01
CA ALA A 249 -25.44 0.21 -16.73
C ALA A 249 -24.91 -1.23 -16.89
N ALA A 250 -23.91 -1.43 -17.76
CA ALA A 250 -23.24 -2.73 -17.94
C ALA A 250 -22.40 -3.11 -16.70
N GLU A 251 -21.75 -2.14 -16.07
CA GLU A 251 -20.95 -2.35 -14.85
C GLU A 251 -21.82 -2.47 -13.58
N ALA A 252 -23.06 -1.96 -13.60
CA ALA A 252 -23.95 -1.97 -12.45
C ALA A 252 -24.22 -3.39 -11.93
N ALA A 253 -24.24 -4.39 -12.82
CA ALA A 253 -24.39 -5.80 -12.44
C ALA A 253 -23.20 -6.36 -11.65
N ALA A 254 -22.00 -5.80 -11.83
CA ALA A 254 -20.79 -6.22 -11.12
C ALA A 254 -20.64 -5.57 -9.74
N GLY A 255 -21.45 -4.54 -9.44
CA GLY A 255 -21.36 -3.77 -8.20
C GLY A 255 -20.04 -3.00 -8.05
N ARG A 256 -19.73 -2.58 -6.82
CA ARG A 256 -18.49 -1.90 -6.47
C ARG A 256 -17.29 -2.83 -6.71
N GLN A 257 -16.33 -2.37 -7.49
CA GLN A 257 -15.13 -3.14 -7.80
C GLN A 257 -13.92 -2.54 -7.08
N TRP A 258 -13.17 -3.40 -6.39
CA TRP A 258 -12.09 -2.98 -5.51
C TRP A 258 -10.73 -3.13 -6.18
N ALA A 259 -9.83 -2.18 -5.91
CA ALA A 259 -8.43 -2.19 -6.34
C ALA A 259 -7.50 -1.90 -5.16
N VAL A 260 -6.41 -2.67 -5.05
CA VAL A 260 -5.38 -2.42 -4.05
C VAL A 260 -4.43 -1.33 -4.55
N VAL A 261 -4.21 -0.30 -3.75
CA VAL A 261 -3.29 0.78 -4.10
C VAL A 261 -1.90 0.43 -3.60
N ILE A 262 -0.89 0.65 -4.43
CA ILE A 262 0.50 0.47 -4.04
C ILE A 262 0.97 1.77 -3.34
N PRO A 263 1.16 1.76 -2.01
CA PRO A 263 1.68 2.93 -1.30
C PRO A 263 3.13 3.23 -1.71
N ALA A 264 3.49 4.50 -1.77
CA ALA A 264 4.86 4.93 -2.12
C ALA A 264 5.92 4.39 -1.13
N ASN A 265 5.55 4.26 0.15
CA ASN A 265 6.45 3.82 1.22
C ASN A 265 6.47 2.30 1.44
N GLY A 266 5.74 1.52 0.64
CA GLY A 266 5.48 0.10 0.90
C GLY A 266 4.31 -0.13 1.85
N PHE A 267 3.88 -1.38 1.95
CA PHE A 267 2.73 -1.81 2.74
C PHE A 267 3.08 -2.02 4.22
N ILE A 268 4.34 -2.24 4.56
CA ILE A 268 4.80 -2.55 5.92
C ILE A 268 5.04 -1.26 6.70
N ILE A 269 4.46 -1.19 7.90
CA ILE A 269 4.67 -0.10 8.86
C ILE A 269 6.01 -0.35 9.58
N ARG A 270 7.09 0.18 8.99
CA ARG A 270 8.49 -0.16 9.32
C ARG A 270 8.87 0.02 10.79
N ASP A 271 8.34 1.05 11.45
CA ASP A 271 8.60 1.37 12.86
C ASP A 271 7.99 0.37 13.84
N LYS A 272 7.09 -0.50 13.39
CA LYS A 272 6.39 -1.49 14.21
C LYS A 272 6.75 -2.93 13.86
N VAL A 273 7.75 -3.14 13.01
CA VAL A 273 8.22 -4.47 12.63
C VAL A 273 8.90 -5.14 13.80
N GLN A 274 8.55 -6.39 14.06
CA GLN A 274 9.21 -7.24 15.05
C GLN A 274 9.94 -8.36 14.31
N TYR A 275 11.26 -8.22 14.20
CA TYR A 275 12.09 -9.23 13.56
C TYR A 275 12.33 -10.42 14.49
N THR A 276 12.32 -11.63 13.93
CA THR A 276 13.01 -12.76 14.54
C THR A 276 14.52 -12.62 14.31
N ARG A 277 15.33 -13.46 14.96
CA ARG A 277 16.77 -13.53 14.66
C ARG A 277 17.03 -13.82 13.17
N TYR A 278 16.23 -14.70 12.57
CA TYR A 278 16.31 -14.99 11.14
C TYR A 278 16.04 -13.76 10.27
N GLY A 279 14.94 -13.04 10.51
CA GLY A 279 14.61 -11.84 9.75
C GLY A 279 15.61 -10.71 9.93
N ALA A 280 16.15 -10.54 11.14
CA ALA A 280 17.21 -9.57 11.41
C ALA A 280 18.50 -9.88 10.62
N MET A 281 18.87 -11.17 10.54
CA MET A 281 20.01 -11.61 9.73
C MET A 281 19.77 -11.41 8.22
N LEU A 282 18.56 -11.67 7.71
CA LEU A 282 18.22 -11.36 6.32
C LEU A 282 18.31 -9.86 6.02
N ALA A 283 17.79 -9.01 6.92
CA ALA A 283 17.88 -7.56 6.77
C ALA A 283 19.35 -7.08 6.73
N ALA A 284 20.21 -7.67 7.56
CA ALA A 284 21.65 -7.39 7.55
C ALA A 284 22.35 -7.89 6.29
N LEU A 285 21.98 -9.07 5.77
CA LEU A 285 22.50 -9.59 4.50
C LEU A 285 22.10 -8.70 3.32
N GLU A 286 20.83 -8.29 3.25
CA GLU A 286 20.33 -7.37 2.21
C GLU A 286 21.09 -6.03 2.26
N ALA A 287 21.24 -5.44 3.45
CA ALA A 287 21.96 -4.18 3.62
C ALA A 287 23.46 -4.29 3.27
N SER A 288 24.14 -5.31 3.78
CA SER A 288 25.58 -5.52 3.56
C SER A 288 25.90 -5.85 2.10
N GLY A 289 25.16 -6.78 1.49
CA GLY A 289 25.33 -7.12 0.07
C GLY A 289 24.97 -5.95 -0.84
N GLY A 290 23.92 -5.20 -0.50
CA GLY A 290 23.55 -3.97 -1.18
C GLY A 290 24.67 -2.91 -1.15
N GLN A 291 25.28 -2.70 0.01
CA GLN A 291 26.41 -1.79 0.17
C GLN A 291 27.62 -2.25 -0.66
N PHE A 292 27.96 -3.54 -0.59
CA PHE A 292 29.05 -4.11 -1.38
C PHE A 292 28.84 -3.91 -2.89
N GLY A 293 27.63 -4.19 -3.38
CA GLY A 293 27.29 -3.98 -4.80
C GLY A 293 27.33 -2.50 -5.20
N ARG A 294 26.83 -1.58 -4.37
CA ARG A 294 26.91 -0.12 -4.63
C ARG A 294 28.35 0.40 -4.69
N GLN A 295 29.24 -0.13 -3.86
CA GLN A 295 30.68 0.19 -3.93
C GLN A 295 31.28 -0.26 -5.26
N PHE A 296 30.96 -1.48 -5.71
CA PHE A 296 31.39 -1.98 -7.02
C PHE A 296 30.85 -1.13 -8.16
N ILE A 297 29.55 -0.79 -8.16
CA ILE A 297 28.90 0.06 -9.17
C ILE A 297 29.64 1.40 -9.25
N THR A 298 29.84 2.07 -8.11
CA THR A 298 30.51 3.36 -8.03
C THR A 298 31.93 3.29 -8.57
N ALA A 299 32.70 2.28 -8.18
CA ALA A 299 34.07 2.10 -8.66
C ALA A 299 34.13 1.77 -10.17
N SER A 300 33.18 0.97 -10.68
CA SER A 300 33.14 0.58 -12.10
C SER A 300 32.92 1.76 -13.03
N SER A 301 32.30 2.84 -12.53
CA SER A 301 32.04 4.08 -13.29
C SER A 301 33.29 4.94 -13.56
N GLN A 302 34.41 4.63 -12.89
CA GLN A 302 35.68 5.37 -13.04
C GLN A 302 36.40 5.05 -14.36
N GLY A 303 35.93 4.04 -15.10
CA GLY A 303 36.41 3.69 -16.44
C GLY A 303 37.03 2.30 -16.52
N PRO A 304 37.47 1.89 -17.72
CA PRO A 304 37.84 0.51 -18.02
C PRO A 304 39.08 0.03 -17.26
N HIS A 305 39.97 0.95 -16.87
CA HIS A 305 41.18 0.61 -16.13
C HIS A 305 40.89 0.08 -14.71
N VAL A 306 39.82 0.57 -14.05
CA VAL A 306 39.42 0.12 -12.72
C VAL A 306 38.68 -1.23 -12.77
N GLN A 307 38.00 -1.53 -13.88
CA GLN A 307 37.17 -2.73 -14.02
C GLN A 307 37.95 -4.04 -13.87
N HIS A 308 39.16 -4.11 -14.43
CA HIS A 308 40.01 -5.29 -14.29
C HIS A 308 40.53 -5.46 -12.86
N TYR A 309 40.84 -4.37 -12.16
CA TYR A 309 41.15 -4.43 -10.73
C TYR A 309 39.95 -4.92 -9.90
N LEU A 310 38.74 -4.44 -10.20
CA LEU A 310 37.52 -4.88 -9.54
C LEU A 310 37.25 -6.37 -9.75
N TYR A 311 37.58 -6.91 -10.94
CA TYR A 311 37.53 -8.35 -11.17
C TYR A 311 38.42 -9.10 -10.18
N GLN A 312 39.69 -8.71 -10.08
CA GLN A 312 40.64 -9.37 -9.18
C GLN A 312 40.22 -9.29 -7.70
N ARG A 313 39.65 -8.16 -7.30
CA ARG A 313 39.24 -7.93 -5.90
C ARG A 313 37.93 -8.64 -5.53
N THR A 314 36.94 -8.63 -6.42
CA THR A 314 35.55 -8.97 -6.06
C THR A 314 34.95 -10.15 -6.81
N ILE A 315 35.60 -10.64 -7.87
CA ILE A 315 35.09 -11.71 -8.74
C ILE A 315 36.03 -12.92 -8.71
N ALA A 316 37.34 -12.68 -8.80
CA ALA A 316 38.36 -13.72 -8.82
C ALA A 316 38.36 -14.59 -7.54
N PRO A 317 38.97 -15.79 -7.58
CA PRO A 317 39.04 -16.71 -6.44
C PRO A 317 39.54 -16.02 -5.16
N LEU A 318 38.92 -16.37 -4.03
CA LEU A 318 39.15 -15.67 -2.75
C LEU A 318 40.59 -15.81 -2.22
N GLU A 319 41.24 -16.90 -2.56
CA GLU A 319 42.65 -17.17 -2.26
C GLU A 319 43.60 -16.09 -2.82
N GLN A 320 43.23 -15.44 -3.92
CA GLN A 320 44.05 -14.41 -4.57
C GLN A 320 43.72 -13.00 -4.08
N ALA A 321 42.66 -12.81 -3.30
CA ALA A 321 42.18 -11.48 -2.93
C ALA A 321 43.22 -10.69 -2.11
N ALA A 322 43.88 -11.35 -1.15
CA ALA A 322 44.91 -10.72 -0.31
C ALA A 322 46.12 -10.26 -1.14
N PHE A 323 46.52 -11.06 -2.14
CA PHE A 323 47.59 -10.68 -3.07
C PHE A 323 47.21 -9.41 -3.85
N TRP A 324 46.00 -9.36 -4.41
CA TRP A 324 45.56 -8.21 -5.19
C TRP A 324 45.31 -6.95 -4.35
N GLU A 325 44.92 -7.12 -3.09
CA GLU A 325 44.81 -6.02 -2.13
C GLU A 325 46.18 -5.43 -1.78
N GLN A 326 47.18 -6.28 -1.51
CA GLN A 326 48.56 -5.83 -1.31
C GLN A 326 49.09 -5.11 -2.55
N GLN A 327 48.82 -5.64 -3.76
CA GLN A 327 49.21 -5.00 -5.01
C GLN A 327 48.60 -3.60 -5.15
N ALA A 328 47.32 -3.42 -4.79
CA ALA A 328 46.62 -2.13 -4.87
C ALA A 328 47.19 -1.06 -3.93
N ILE A 329 47.86 -1.46 -2.84
CA ILE A 329 48.49 -0.53 -1.90
C ILE A 329 49.75 0.11 -2.49
N HIS A 330 50.46 -0.57 -3.40
CA HIS A 330 51.68 -0.06 -4.01
C HIS A 330 51.42 1.17 -4.91
N THR A 331 52.33 2.15 -4.88
CA THR A 331 52.17 3.48 -5.51
C THR A 331 51.90 3.42 -7.01
N LEU A 332 52.51 2.46 -7.72
CA LEU A 332 52.26 2.25 -9.16
C LEU A 332 50.85 1.74 -9.44
N ALA A 333 50.29 0.90 -8.57
CA ALA A 333 48.90 0.47 -8.66
C ALA A 333 47.91 1.60 -8.33
N ARG A 334 48.29 2.56 -7.48
CA ARG A 334 47.46 3.76 -7.25
C ARG A 334 47.47 4.72 -8.44
N GLN A 335 48.63 4.91 -9.08
CA GLN A 335 48.74 5.67 -10.33
C GLN A 335 47.98 4.97 -11.48
N ALA A 336 47.95 3.65 -11.45
CA ALA A 336 47.17 2.85 -12.38
C ALA A 336 45.65 3.04 -12.24
N LEU A 337 45.16 3.07 -11.01
CA LEU A 337 43.74 3.27 -10.68
C LEU A 337 43.27 4.71 -10.92
N THR A 338 44.18 5.65 -11.20
CA THR A 338 43.88 7.07 -11.48
C THR A 338 44.04 7.42 -12.96
N GLY A 339 44.18 6.43 -13.85
CA GLY A 339 44.20 6.64 -15.30
C GLY A 339 45.58 6.94 -15.91
N GLY A 340 46.68 6.65 -15.21
CA GLY A 340 48.03 6.79 -15.77
C GLY A 340 48.28 5.87 -16.98
N ALA A 341 49.16 6.30 -17.90
CA ALA A 341 49.41 5.64 -19.19
C ALA A 341 49.87 4.16 -19.13
N SER A 342 50.38 3.71 -17.97
CA SER A 342 50.81 2.32 -17.73
C SER A 342 49.84 1.52 -16.85
N GLY A 343 48.68 2.09 -16.53
CA GLY A 343 47.90 1.72 -15.36
C GLY A 343 47.34 0.31 -15.30
N PRO A 344 46.54 -0.15 -16.27
CA PRO A 344 45.77 -1.37 -16.08
C PRO A 344 46.59 -2.66 -16.31
N LEU A 345 47.84 -2.55 -16.77
CA LEU A 345 48.65 -3.70 -17.22
C LEU A 345 48.78 -4.86 -16.21
N PRO A 346 48.98 -4.65 -14.89
CA PRO A 346 49.09 -5.79 -13.98
C PRO A 346 47.76 -6.47 -13.67
N PHE A 347 46.61 -5.80 -13.91
CA PHE A 347 45.29 -6.31 -13.56
C PHE A 347 44.56 -6.94 -14.75
N ILE A 348 44.92 -6.56 -15.98
CA ILE A 348 44.37 -7.15 -17.21
C ILE A 348 44.96 -8.56 -17.37
N THR A 349 44.15 -9.56 -17.05
CA THR A 349 44.44 -10.96 -17.36
C THR A 349 43.53 -11.48 -18.46
N ALA A 350 43.91 -12.58 -19.10
CA ALA A 350 43.07 -13.25 -20.11
C ALA A 350 41.73 -13.66 -19.52
N GLU A 351 41.72 -14.15 -18.28
CA GLU A 351 40.54 -14.58 -17.54
C GLU A 351 39.59 -13.41 -17.27
N SER A 352 40.12 -12.27 -16.80
CA SER A 352 39.31 -11.07 -16.53
C SER A 352 38.65 -10.54 -17.80
N THR A 353 39.39 -10.55 -18.91
CA THR A 353 38.93 -10.09 -20.22
C THR A 353 37.84 -11.00 -20.76
N GLN A 354 38.05 -12.32 -20.72
CA GLN A 354 37.07 -13.31 -21.14
C GLN A 354 35.81 -13.26 -20.28
N PHE A 355 35.95 -13.09 -18.97
CA PHE A 355 34.81 -13.02 -18.06
C PHE A 355 33.87 -11.86 -18.41
N PHE A 356 34.39 -10.64 -18.58
CA PHE A 356 33.56 -9.49 -18.94
C PHE A 356 32.97 -9.57 -20.35
N GLN A 357 33.61 -10.29 -21.27
CA GLN A 357 33.10 -10.50 -22.62
C GLN A 357 31.98 -11.55 -22.68
N ASP A 358 32.13 -12.66 -21.96
CA ASP A 358 31.32 -13.85 -22.20
C ASP A 358 30.38 -14.23 -21.06
N LYS A 359 30.76 -13.89 -19.81
CA LYS A 359 30.13 -14.46 -18.60
C LYS A 359 29.47 -13.43 -17.71
N PHE A 360 29.93 -12.18 -17.73
CA PHE A 360 29.47 -11.18 -16.78
C PHE A 360 28.02 -10.74 -17.03
N LEU A 361 27.64 -10.50 -18.29
CA LEU A 361 26.26 -10.19 -18.64
C LEU A 361 25.42 -11.46 -18.76
N THR A 362 24.27 -11.48 -18.08
CA THR A 362 23.20 -12.47 -18.26
C THR A 362 21.87 -11.77 -18.49
N LEU A 363 20.94 -12.39 -19.21
CA LEU A 363 19.56 -11.89 -19.25
C LEU A 363 18.85 -12.25 -17.93
N PRO A 364 17.77 -11.54 -17.58
CA PRO A 364 16.93 -11.91 -16.43
C PRO A 364 16.50 -13.39 -16.52
N ASN A 365 16.41 -14.07 -15.38
CA ASN A 365 16.09 -15.51 -15.29
C ASN A 365 17.13 -16.41 -16.00
N GLU A 366 18.41 -16.06 -15.91
CA GLU A 366 19.54 -16.86 -16.44
C GLU A 366 19.53 -17.05 -17.98
N GLY A 367 18.82 -16.19 -18.71
CA GLY A 367 18.84 -16.24 -20.17
C GLY A 367 20.21 -15.88 -20.77
N ILE A 368 20.53 -16.44 -21.92
CA ILE A 368 21.80 -16.21 -22.61
C ILE A 368 21.68 -14.97 -23.51
N PRO A 369 22.52 -13.93 -23.33
CA PRO A 369 22.50 -12.75 -24.20
C PRO A 369 22.90 -13.09 -25.64
N SER A 370 22.26 -12.45 -26.60
CA SER A 370 22.63 -12.55 -28.01
C SER A 370 24.02 -11.95 -28.29
N PRO A 371 24.70 -12.31 -29.40
CA PRO A 371 25.98 -11.69 -29.77
C PRO A 371 25.91 -10.16 -29.92
N GLU A 372 24.78 -9.65 -30.41
CA GLU A 372 24.51 -8.22 -30.52
C GLU A 372 24.41 -7.57 -29.13
N GLN A 373 23.69 -8.19 -28.19
CA GLN A 373 23.60 -7.72 -26.81
C GLN A 373 24.95 -7.73 -26.11
N LYS A 374 25.77 -8.77 -26.30
CA LYS A 374 27.15 -8.81 -25.76
C LYS A 374 28.01 -7.67 -26.30
N THR A 375 27.92 -7.41 -27.60
CA THR A 375 28.66 -6.32 -28.26
C THR A 375 28.23 -4.95 -27.75
N LEU A 376 26.92 -4.74 -27.62
CA LEU A 376 26.33 -3.53 -27.05
C LEU A 376 26.76 -3.33 -25.60
N PHE A 377 26.66 -4.37 -24.77
CA PHE A 377 27.10 -4.33 -23.38
C PHE A 377 28.58 -4.01 -23.26
N ARG A 378 29.44 -4.63 -24.06
CA ARG A 378 30.88 -4.35 -24.06
C ARG A 378 31.14 -2.86 -24.35
N THR A 379 30.38 -2.27 -25.27
CA THR A 379 30.49 -0.84 -25.59
C THR A 379 30.10 0.03 -24.39
N ILE A 380 28.98 -0.27 -23.73
CA ILE A 380 28.51 0.41 -22.51
C ILE A 380 29.55 0.28 -21.39
N TRP A 381 29.96 -0.95 -21.09
CA TRP A 381 30.87 -1.30 -20.01
C TRP A 381 32.20 -0.55 -20.16
N LEU A 382 32.82 -0.59 -21.34
CA LEU A 382 34.09 0.10 -21.58
C LEU A 382 33.98 1.63 -21.58
N SER A 383 32.81 2.18 -21.91
CA SER A 383 32.62 3.63 -22.01
C SER A 383 32.28 4.28 -20.67
N TYR A 384 31.43 3.63 -19.87
CA TYR A 384 30.82 4.25 -18.68
C TYR A 384 30.75 3.35 -17.45
N GLY A 385 30.97 2.05 -17.60
CA GLY A 385 30.71 1.08 -16.52
C GLY A 385 29.23 1.03 -16.13
N LEU A 386 28.96 0.95 -14.81
CA LEU A 386 27.61 0.98 -14.24
C LEU A 386 27.38 2.29 -13.51
N LEU A 387 26.13 2.73 -13.47
CA LEU A 387 25.70 3.86 -12.67
C LEU A 387 24.74 3.40 -11.55
N PRO A 388 24.70 4.10 -10.41
CA PRO A 388 23.68 3.84 -9.41
C PRO A 388 22.28 4.14 -9.96
N PRO A 389 21.23 3.51 -9.40
CA PRO A 389 19.86 3.74 -9.85
C PRO A 389 19.48 5.22 -9.70
N GLN A 390 18.63 5.71 -10.60
CA GLN A 390 18.17 7.10 -10.71
C GLN A 390 19.23 8.12 -11.17
N SER A 391 20.41 7.68 -11.59
CA SER A 391 21.44 8.59 -12.13
C SER A 391 21.03 9.21 -13.47
N ARG A 392 20.55 8.37 -14.40
CA ARG A 392 20.04 8.75 -15.71
C ARG A 392 18.53 8.57 -15.76
N LEU A 393 17.99 7.48 -15.19
CA LEU A 393 16.56 7.19 -15.18
C LEU A 393 15.89 7.76 -13.93
N ARG A 394 15.72 9.09 -13.90
CA ARG A 394 14.98 9.76 -12.82
C ARG A 394 13.60 9.12 -12.64
N ASN A 395 13.18 8.92 -11.39
CA ASN A 395 11.93 8.26 -11.02
C ASN A 395 11.82 6.77 -11.43
N SER A 396 12.93 6.10 -11.75
CA SER A 396 12.90 4.64 -11.92
C SER A 396 12.32 3.98 -10.66
N PRO A 397 11.32 3.09 -10.79
CA PRO A 397 10.79 2.32 -9.66
C PRO A 397 11.81 1.29 -9.17
N ASP A 398 12.79 0.93 -10.01
CA ASP A 398 13.80 -0.10 -9.74
C ASP A 398 14.90 0.44 -8.82
N THR A 399 14.63 0.50 -7.52
CA THR A 399 15.52 1.11 -6.51
C THR A 399 15.84 0.21 -5.35
N GLN A 400 15.06 -0.85 -5.15
CA GLN A 400 15.20 -1.72 -3.99
C GLN A 400 16.11 -2.91 -4.31
N ASP A 401 17.03 -3.19 -3.37
CA ASP A 401 17.80 -4.42 -3.35
C ASP A 401 16.83 -5.62 -3.24
N ILE A 402 17.16 -6.76 -3.86
CA ILE A 402 16.36 -7.98 -3.72
C ILE A 402 17.27 -9.09 -3.19
N LEU A 403 16.96 -9.57 -1.98
CA LEU A 403 17.61 -10.73 -1.37
C LEU A 403 16.91 -12.02 -1.79
N LEU A 404 17.67 -12.97 -2.34
CA LEU A 404 17.25 -14.33 -2.65
C LEU A 404 18.11 -15.31 -1.84
N VAL A 405 17.46 -16.29 -1.20
CA VAL A 405 18.13 -17.31 -0.40
C VAL A 405 17.93 -18.66 -1.08
N TYR A 406 19.04 -19.29 -1.44
CA TYR A 406 19.10 -20.64 -2.01
C TYR A 406 19.74 -21.59 -1.01
N PRO A 407 19.57 -22.92 -1.17
CA PRO A 407 20.22 -23.89 -0.29
C PRO A 407 21.77 -23.81 -0.29
N ASP A 408 22.36 -23.38 -1.40
CA ASP A 408 23.81 -23.36 -1.63
C ASP A 408 24.42 -21.94 -1.63
N ARG A 409 23.59 -20.89 -1.61
CA ARG A 409 24.05 -19.50 -1.70
C ARG A 409 23.00 -18.47 -1.28
N VAL A 410 23.46 -17.28 -0.95
CA VAL A 410 22.62 -16.09 -0.80
C VAL A 410 22.98 -15.11 -1.92
N GLU A 411 21.98 -14.58 -2.61
CA GLU A 411 22.16 -13.56 -3.64
C GLU A 411 21.49 -12.24 -3.23
N VAL A 412 22.18 -11.12 -3.41
CA VAL A 412 21.61 -9.76 -3.33
C VAL A 412 21.69 -9.14 -4.72
N HIS A 413 20.53 -8.84 -5.29
CA HIS A 413 20.39 -8.23 -6.59
C HIS A 413 20.29 -6.71 -6.41
N VAL A 414 21.40 -6.02 -6.68
CA VAL A 414 21.55 -4.58 -6.46
C VAL A 414 21.21 -3.83 -7.75
N PRO A 415 20.18 -2.95 -7.76
CA PRO A 415 19.78 -2.23 -8.96
C PRO A 415 20.89 -1.29 -9.44
N CYS A 416 21.03 -1.16 -10.75
CA CYS A 416 21.98 -0.30 -11.42
C CYS A 416 21.47 0.13 -12.80
N GLU A 417 22.15 1.10 -13.40
CA GLU A 417 21.85 1.60 -14.74
C GLU A 417 23.03 1.38 -15.68
N LEU A 418 22.70 1.03 -16.93
CA LEU A 418 23.64 0.84 -18.03
C LEU A 418 23.46 1.99 -19.03
N PRO A 419 24.27 3.06 -18.96
CA PRO A 419 24.12 4.22 -19.82
C PRO A 419 24.52 3.91 -21.26
N PHE A 420 23.68 4.27 -22.23
CA PHE A 420 24.01 4.09 -23.64
C PHE A 420 24.95 5.19 -24.13
N PRO A 421 25.95 4.87 -24.97
CA PRO A 421 26.70 5.89 -25.68
C PRO A 421 25.79 6.64 -26.65
N GLY A 422 25.97 7.96 -26.73
CA GLY A 422 25.21 8.83 -27.62
C GLY A 422 25.46 10.30 -27.34
N ALA A 423 24.88 11.18 -28.17
CA ALA A 423 24.90 12.63 -28.00
C ALA A 423 23.49 13.16 -27.68
N GLY A 424 23.39 14.31 -27.01
CA GLY A 424 22.11 14.96 -26.69
C GLY A 424 21.19 14.10 -25.83
N ALA A 425 19.89 14.07 -26.15
CA ALA A 425 18.90 13.28 -25.40
C ALA A 425 19.21 11.76 -25.41
N ALA A 426 19.85 11.26 -26.47
CA ALA A 426 20.28 9.87 -26.58
C ALA A 426 21.39 9.51 -25.58
N ALA A 427 22.17 10.50 -25.11
CA ALA A 427 23.20 10.33 -24.07
C ALA A 427 22.61 10.12 -22.66
N MET A 428 21.33 10.47 -22.48
CA MET A 428 20.61 10.25 -21.23
C MET A 428 19.87 8.92 -21.20
N ALA A 429 19.88 8.16 -22.30
CA ALA A 429 19.28 6.84 -22.35
C ALA A 429 20.08 5.84 -21.51
N ALA A 430 19.38 4.98 -20.78
CA ALA A 430 20.00 3.89 -20.02
C ALA A 430 19.11 2.64 -20.06
N ALA A 431 19.70 1.48 -19.84
CA ALA A 431 18.97 0.26 -19.51
C ALA A 431 18.99 0.03 -18.00
N ARG A 432 17.98 -0.66 -17.48
CA ARG A 432 17.98 -1.15 -16.09
C ARG A 432 18.80 -2.43 -16.02
N GLY A 433 19.52 -2.60 -14.92
CA GLY A 433 20.20 -3.84 -14.62
C GLY A 433 20.25 -4.13 -13.13
N ARG A 434 20.62 -5.35 -12.78
CA ARG A 434 20.84 -5.78 -11.40
C ARG A 434 22.19 -6.46 -11.30
N LEU A 435 23.08 -5.88 -10.50
CA LEU A 435 24.34 -6.49 -10.14
C LEU A 435 24.06 -7.57 -9.09
N VAL A 436 24.40 -8.81 -9.40
CA VAL A 436 24.18 -9.94 -8.49
C VAL A 436 25.41 -10.13 -7.63
N VAL A 437 25.25 -9.87 -6.34
CA VAL A 437 26.22 -10.11 -5.28
C VAL A 437 25.88 -11.46 -4.64
N VAL A 438 26.85 -12.33 -4.44
CA VAL A 438 26.65 -13.68 -3.92
C VAL A 438 27.55 -13.95 -2.71
N SER A 439 27.02 -14.67 -1.73
CA SER A 439 27.79 -15.34 -0.68
C SER A 439 27.51 -16.83 -0.73
N ARG A 440 28.58 -17.63 -0.66
CA ARG A 440 28.54 -19.11 -0.63
C ARG A 440 29.13 -19.67 0.67
N ASP A 441 29.21 -18.84 1.71
CA ASP A 441 29.73 -19.27 3.00
C ASP A 441 28.80 -20.33 3.61
N LYS A 442 29.32 -21.56 3.75
CA LYS A 442 28.58 -22.71 4.29
C LYS A 442 28.16 -22.48 5.74
N ASN A 443 28.97 -21.79 6.54
CA ASN A 443 28.65 -21.53 7.94
C ASN A 443 27.47 -20.55 8.04
N LEU A 444 27.49 -19.49 7.22
CA LEU A 444 26.38 -18.55 7.11
C LEU A 444 25.09 -19.25 6.69
N LEU A 445 25.14 -20.13 5.67
CA LEU A 445 23.95 -20.86 5.19
C LEU A 445 23.38 -21.81 6.26
N GLN A 446 24.24 -22.49 7.01
CA GLN A 446 23.82 -23.32 8.15
C GLN A 446 23.18 -22.48 9.26
N GLN A 447 23.78 -21.33 9.59
CA GLN A 447 23.21 -20.40 10.57
C GLN A 447 21.84 -19.86 10.14
N LEU A 448 21.69 -19.49 8.86
CA LEU A 448 20.42 -19.07 8.26
C LEU A 448 19.34 -20.15 8.38
N GLN A 449 19.69 -21.38 8.01
CA GLN A 449 18.77 -22.51 8.09
C GLN A 449 18.36 -22.80 9.54
N GLN A 450 19.32 -22.85 10.47
CA GLN A 450 19.05 -23.08 11.89
C GLN A 450 18.18 -21.97 12.49
N ALA A 451 18.46 -20.71 12.17
CA ALA A 451 17.68 -19.56 12.64
C ALA A 451 16.26 -19.57 12.06
N ARG A 452 16.09 -20.02 10.81
CA ARG A 452 14.77 -20.17 10.19
C ARG A 452 13.95 -21.27 10.87
N ASP A 453 14.56 -22.42 11.11
CA ASP A 453 13.89 -23.58 11.71
C ASP A 453 13.51 -23.35 13.18
N SER A 454 14.29 -22.53 13.90
CA SER A 454 14.01 -22.17 15.29
C SER A 454 13.12 -20.93 15.44
N ALA A 455 12.77 -20.24 14.36
CA ALA A 455 12.06 -18.97 14.41
C ALA A 455 10.67 -19.08 15.06
N ARG A 456 10.43 -18.24 16.08
CA ARG A 456 9.13 -18.12 16.77
C ARG A 456 8.58 -16.70 16.65
N PRO A 457 7.94 -16.35 15.52
CA PRO A 457 7.48 -14.99 15.29
C PRO A 457 6.44 -14.56 16.34
N GLY A 458 6.61 -13.36 16.90
CA GLY A 458 5.75 -12.78 17.94
C GLY A 458 6.09 -13.19 19.38
N GLN A 459 6.98 -14.17 19.59
CA GLN A 459 7.51 -14.52 20.91
C GLN A 459 8.92 -13.98 21.12
N GLU A 460 9.70 -13.92 20.05
CA GLU A 460 11.05 -13.37 20.03
C GLU A 460 11.01 -11.98 19.36
N ALA A 461 11.21 -10.93 20.14
CA ALA A 461 11.42 -9.59 19.60
C ALA A 461 12.92 -9.32 19.53
N PHE A 462 13.53 -9.52 18.36
CA PHE A 462 14.91 -9.13 18.13
C PHE A 462 14.94 -7.64 17.81
N ALA A 463 15.45 -6.84 18.75
CA ALA A 463 15.25 -5.39 18.76
C ALA A 463 15.91 -4.66 17.59
N SER A 464 16.98 -5.20 16.98
CA SER A 464 17.64 -4.51 15.87
C SER A 464 18.54 -5.43 15.01
N PRO A 465 18.52 -5.30 13.67
CA PRO A 465 19.48 -5.95 12.77
C PRO A 465 20.96 -5.58 12.98
N THR A 466 21.25 -4.56 13.80
CA THR A 466 22.59 -3.97 13.94
C THR A 466 23.64 -4.93 14.49
N GLU A 467 23.28 -5.96 15.25
CA GLU A 467 24.23 -6.96 15.75
C GLU A 467 24.98 -7.67 14.61
N PHE A 468 24.32 -7.85 13.47
CA PHE A 468 24.89 -8.54 12.31
C PHE A 468 25.65 -7.61 11.36
N PHE A 469 25.62 -6.29 11.56
CA PHE A 469 26.27 -5.35 10.63
C PHE A 469 27.80 -5.40 10.68
N SER A 470 28.38 -5.93 11.78
CA SER A 470 29.83 -6.17 11.88
C SER A 470 30.26 -7.53 11.33
N GLN A 471 29.32 -8.40 10.95
CA GLN A 471 29.65 -9.72 10.42
C GLN A 471 30.15 -9.60 8.98
N ASP A 472 31.28 -10.27 8.68
CA ASP A 472 31.74 -10.42 7.31
C ASP A 472 30.98 -11.58 6.64
N PHE A 473 30.24 -11.27 5.58
CA PHE A 473 29.46 -12.24 4.82
C PHE A 473 30.20 -12.75 3.57
N HIS A 474 31.46 -12.37 3.36
CA HIS A 474 32.31 -12.84 2.26
C HIS A 474 31.68 -12.66 0.87
N TRP A 475 31.17 -11.46 0.60
CA TRP A 475 30.49 -11.15 -0.66
C TRP A 475 31.41 -11.23 -1.89
N ARG A 476 30.82 -11.62 -3.02
CA ARG A 476 31.44 -11.68 -4.34
C ARG A 476 30.48 -11.18 -5.41
N ILE A 477 31.01 -10.62 -6.50
CA ILE A 477 30.21 -10.28 -7.67
C ILE A 477 30.11 -11.52 -8.56
N ALA A 478 28.88 -11.95 -8.85
CA ALA A 478 28.63 -13.12 -9.68
C ALA A 478 28.43 -12.75 -11.15
N ARG A 479 27.50 -11.82 -11.40
CA ARG A 479 27.02 -11.45 -12.74
C ARG A 479 26.27 -10.13 -12.72
N LEU A 480 25.96 -9.62 -13.90
CA LEU A 480 25.09 -8.49 -14.16
C LEU A 480 23.88 -8.97 -14.97
N GLU A 481 22.68 -8.77 -14.44
CA GLU A 481 21.43 -9.10 -15.11
C GLU A 481 20.85 -7.86 -15.80
N SER A 482 20.66 -7.90 -17.12
CA SER A 482 19.98 -6.82 -17.86
C SER A 482 19.41 -7.34 -19.18
N ASP A 483 18.23 -6.85 -19.57
CA ASP A 483 17.66 -7.06 -20.90
C ASP A 483 18.24 -6.09 -21.95
N LEU A 484 19.09 -5.16 -21.52
CA LEU A 484 19.63 -4.04 -22.30
C LEU A 484 18.54 -3.24 -23.03
N TYR A 485 17.33 -3.22 -22.49
CA TYR A 485 16.27 -2.44 -23.08
C TYR A 485 16.54 -0.95 -22.90
N ARG A 486 16.56 -0.20 -23.99
CA ARG A 486 16.82 1.23 -23.99
C ARG A 486 15.63 2.01 -23.46
N ILE A 487 15.81 2.66 -22.31
CA ILE A 487 14.82 3.58 -21.73
C ILE A 487 15.31 5.01 -21.98
N MET A 488 14.47 5.82 -22.60
CA MET A 488 14.68 7.26 -22.69
C MET A 488 14.11 7.90 -21.43
N PRO A 489 14.82 8.86 -20.78
CA PRO A 489 14.25 9.56 -19.66
C PRO A 489 13.01 10.31 -20.12
N SER A 490 11.91 10.19 -19.37
CA SER A 490 10.75 11.05 -19.58
C SER A 490 11.22 12.49 -19.46
N ARG A 491 11.03 13.27 -20.54
CA ARG A 491 11.24 14.71 -20.53
C ARG A 491 10.50 15.27 -19.31
N ALA A 492 11.17 16.12 -18.53
CA ALA A 492 10.72 16.69 -17.27
C ALA A 492 9.20 16.94 -17.21
N MET A 493 8.62 16.72 -16.02
CA MET A 493 7.21 16.97 -15.74
C MET A 493 6.80 18.37 -16.24
N PRO A 494 5.58 18.55 -16.77
CA PRO A 494 5.08 19.87 -17.14
C PRO A 494 5.17 20.80 -15.92
N GLY A 495 6.06 21.81 -15.97
CA GLY A 495 6.24 22.81 -14.91
C GLY A 495 7.63 22.87 -14.26
N GLU A 496 8.58 21.99 -14.60
CA GLU A 496 9.98 22.20 -14.20
C GLU A 496 10.58 23.31 -15.09
N PRO A 497 11.06 24.43 -14.51
CA PRO A 497 11.64 25.51 -15.31
C PRO A 497 12.81 24.96 -16.11
N ILE A 498 12.78 25.19 -17.42
CA ILE A 498 13.89 24.86 -18.31
C ILE A 498 15.08 25.68 -17.79
N PRO A 499 16.17 25.05 -17.31
CA PRO A 499 17.36 25.82 -16.99
C PRO A 499 17.80 26.50 -18.27
N ASP A 500 17.85 27.83 -18.24
CA ASP A 500 18.24 28.65 -19.38
C ASP A 500 19.51 28.08 -19.99
N ALA A 501 19.40 27.64 -21.24
CA ALA A 501 20.56 27.18 -22.00
C ALA A 501 21.50 28.39 -22.19
N PRO A 502 22.82 28.23 -22.00
CA PRO A 502 23.79 29.28 -22.28
C PRO A 502 23.85 29.66 -23.76
#